data_AF-A0A6I8NT70-F1
#
_entry.id   AF-A0A6I8NT70-F1
#
_cell.length_a   1.000
_cell.length_b   1.000
_cell.length_c   1.000
_cell.angle_alpha   90.00
_cell.angle_beta   90.00
_cell.angle_gamma   90.00
#
_symmetry.space_group_name_H-M   'P 1'
#
loop_
_entity.id
_entity.type
_entity.pdbx_description
1 polymer ?
#
loop_
_entity_poly.entity_id
_entity_poly.type
_entity_poly.pdbx_seq_one_letter_code
_entity_poly.pdbx_strand_id
1 'polypeptide(L)'
;MVFSSRIRSGDGCKQHQPGELQRPEPVLGTDINGTGGEWKSFRSTTCAVDFIGACYFTEICKCKLKDVACLKCGNIVGYHVIVPCKPCLLSCNNGHFWMFHSQAVFGINRLDSTGVNLLLWGNLPEAEEGTDEDSFNISEEECIR
;
A
#
# COMPACT_ATOMS: atom_id res chain seq x y z
N MET A 1 -22.65 1.55 -1.21
CA MET A 1 -22.18 2.65 -0.33
C MET A 1 -20.66 2.61 -0.35
N VAL A 2 -20.00 3.47 -1.13
CA VAL A 2 -18.54 3.44 -1.31
C VAL A 2 -17.97 4.75 -0.77
N PHE A 3 -17.16 4.66 0.27
CA PHE A 3 -16.64 5.78 1.03
C PHE A 3 -15.47 6.45 0.30
N SER A 4 -15.58 7.74 -0.02
CA SER A 4 -14.43 8.61 -0.31
C SER A 4 -13.77 8.96 1.03
N SER A 5 -13.11 7.99 1.65
CA SER A 5 -12.45 8.16 2.95
C SER A 5 -10.92 8.14 2.79
N ARG A 6 -10.24 8.89 3.64
CA ARG A 6 -8.80 8.76 3.88
C ARG A 6 -8.62 7.92 5.14
N ILE A 7 -7.78 6.89 5.04
CA ILE A 7 -7.42 6.03 6.16
C ILE A 7 -6.25 6.68 6.92
N ARG A 8 -6.37 6.78 8.25
CA ARG A 8 -5.27 7.22 9.13
C ARG A 8 -4.94 6.11 10.14
N SER A 9 -3.67 6.01 10.52
CA SER A 9 -3.24 5.21 11.67
C SER A 9 -3.82 5.81 12.95
N GLY A 10 -4.37 4.97 13.85
CA GLY A 10 -4.86 5.42 15.15
C GLY A 10 -3.75 5.97 16.05
N ASP A 11 -3.97 7.16 16.64
CA ASP A 11 -3.02 7.82 17.57
C ASP A 11 -2.93 7.13 18.96
N GLY A 12 -3.68 6.04 19.18
CA GLY A 12 -3.79 5.33 20.46
C GLY A 12 -3.03 4.00 20.56
N CYS A 13 -1.99 3.76 19.76
CA CYS A 13 -1.25 2.50 19.81
C CYS A 13 -0.38 2.42 21.07
N LYS A 14 -0.86 1.73 22.12
CA LYS A 14 0.01 1.24 23.18
C LYS A 14 1.05 0.33 22.55
N GLN A 15 2.32 0.69 22.72
CA GLN A 15 3.46 -0.09 22.26
C GLN A 15 3.35 -1.51 22.82
N HIS A 16 3.07 -2.49 21.97
CA HIS A 16 3.45 -3.86 22.28
C HIS A 16 4.92 -3.97 21.83
N GLN A 17 5.83 -4.09 22.79
CA GLN A 17 7.25 -4.30 22.50
C GLN A 17 7.39 -5.62 21.75
N PRO A 18 7.92 -5.65 20.52
CA PRO A 18 8.43 -6.87 19.94
C PRO A 18 9.82 -7.12 20.55
N GLY A 19 10.06 -8.36 20.99
CA GLY A 19 11.34 -8.80 21.55
C GLY A 19 12.53 -8.46 20.63
N GLU A 20 13.66 -8.15 21.27
CA GLU A 20 14.93 -7.79 20.65
C GLU A 20 15.35 -8.84 19.60
N LEU A 21 15.26 -8.47 18.32
CA LEU A 21 16.08 -9.09 17.28
C LEU A 21 17.26 -8.16 17.04
N GLN A 22 18.42 -8.57 17.53
CA GLN A 22 19.69 -7.86 17.44
C GLN A 22 19.98 -7.44 15.99
N ARG A 23 20.09 -6.15 15.75
CA ARG A 23 20.52 -5.57 14.46
C ARG A 23 21.99 -5.95 14.23
N PRO A 24 22.40 -6.45 13.05
CA PRO A 24 23.82 -6.57 12.74
C PRO A 24 24.44 -5.17 12.57
N GLU A 25 25.62 -4.97 13.18
CA GLU A 25 26.43 -3.76 13.10
C GLU A 25 26.80 -3.43 11.64
N PRO A 26 26.82 -2.15 11.22
CA PRO A 26 27.25 -1.77 9.88
C PRO A 26 28.77 -1.89 9.76
N VAL A 27 29.24 -2.82 8.93
CA VAL A 27 30.66 -2.92 8.55
C VAL A 27 30.98 -1.74 7.62
N LEU A 28 31.89 -0.87 8.05
CA LEU A 28 32.39 0.28 7.30
C LEU A 28 33.22 -0.21 6.10
N GLY A 29 32.61 -0.25 4.92
CA GLY A 29 33.28 -0.54 3.65
C GLY A 29 33.78 0.74 3.00
N THR A 30 35.08 0.80 2.70
CA THR A 30 35.77 1.91 2.03
C THR A 30 35.48 1.96 0.53
N ASP A 31 35.30 3.18 0.01
CA ASP A 31 34.98 3.51 -1.38
C ASP A 31 36.08 3.11 -2.38
N ILE A 32 35.69 2.50 -3.50
CA ILE A 32 36.44 2.56 -4.77
C ILE A 32 35.50 2.90 -5.93
N ASN A 33 35.89 3.94 -6.66
CA ASN A 33 35.22 4.61 -7.76
C ASN A 33 34.43 3.74 -8.75
N GLY A 34 33.20 4.15 -9.03
CA GLY A 34 32.43 3.73 -10.20
C GLY A 34 31.14 4.52 -10.27
N THR A 35 31.02 5.37 -11.29
CA THR A 35 29.85 6.20 -11.59
C THR A 35 28.57 5.36 -11.65
N GLY A 36 27.81 5.34 -10.57
CA GLY A 36 26.48 4.76 -10.47
C GLY A 36 25.54 5.85 -9.98
N GLY A 37 24.63 6.26 -10.86
CA GLY A 37 23.65 7.31 -10.59
C GLY A 37 23.03 7.14 -9.21
N GLU A 38 23.08 8.22 -8.44
CA GLU A 38 22.42 8.35 -7.17
C GLU A 38 20.92 8.11 -7.42
N TRP A 39 20.43 6.90 -7.13
CA TRP A 39 19.02 6.71 -6.86
C TRP A 39 18.75 7.37 -5.51
N LYS A 40 18.78 8.72 -5.49
CA LYS A 40 17.97 9.45 -4.53
C LYS A 40 16.56 9.02 -4.89
N SER A 41 16.08 7.97 -4.21
CA SER A 41 14.67 7.68 -4.13
C SER A 41 14.04 9.01 -3.77
N PHE A 42 13.46 9.66 -4.77
CA PHE A 42 12.59 10.79 -4.57
C PHE A 42 11.43 10.18 -3.79
N ARG A 43 11.57 10.18 -2.46
CA ARG A 43 10.48 9.81 -1.57
C ARG A 43 9.48 10.93 -1.77
N SER A 44 8.65 10.77 -2.80
CA SER A 44 7.38 11.45 -2.91
C SER A 44 6.74 11.28 -1.54
N THR A 45 6.46 12.39 -0.87
CA THR A 45 6.00 12.47 0.52
C THR A 45 4.55 11.96 0.65
N THR A 46 4.19 10.90 -0.07
CA THR A 46 2.81 10.52 -0.38
C THR A 46 2.47 9.05 -0.06
N CYS A 47 3.44 8.17 0.21
CA CYS A 47 3.11 6.81 0.66
C CYS A 47 2.79 6.80 2.17
N ALA A 48 1.51 6.63 2.51
CA ALA A 48 1.06 6.53 3.90
C ALA A 48 1.28 5.11 4.49
N VAL A 49 1.25 4.10 3.63
CA VAL A 49 1.38 2.68 3.97
C VAL A 49 2.19 1.96 2.89
N ASP A 50 2.81 0.84 3.25
CA ASP A 50 3.55 -0.01 2.31
C ASP A 50 3.54 -1.48 2.77
N PHE A 51 3.88 -2.38 1.85
CA PHE A 51 4.03 -3.80 2.11
C PHE A 51 5.21 -4.08 3.02
N ILE A 52 5.02 -5.00 3.96
CA ILE A 52 6.10 -5.49 4.81
C ILE A 52 6.13 -7.03 4.84
N GLY A 53 7.31 -7.56 5.19
CA GLY A 53 7.49 -8.99 5.40
C GLY A 53 7.31 -9.86 4.15
N ALA A 54 7.26 -11.17 4.40
CA ALA A 54 7.03 -12.19 3.38
C ALA A 54 5.53 -12.39 3.14
N CYS A 55 5.19 -12.96 1.99
CA CYS A 55 3.82 -13.38 1.74
C CYS A 55 3.48 -14.63 2.57
N TYR A 56 2.23 -14.76 2.97
CA TYR A 56 1.74 -15.91 3.71
C TYR A 56 0.35 -16.34 3.24
N PHE A 57 -0.11 -17.49 3.71
CA PHE A 57 -1.43 -18.04 3.45
C PHE A 57 -2.20 -18.16 4.77
N THR A 58 -3.53 -18.15 4.68
CA THR A 58 -4.40 -18.37 5.85
C THR A 58 -4.95 -19.79 5.85
N GLU A 59 -5.41 -20.26 7.01
CA GLU A 59 -6.08 -21.56 7.11
C GLU A 59 -7.52 -21.52 6.56
N ILE A 60 -8.13 -20.33 6.50
CA ILE A 60 -9.52 -20.14 6.09
C ILE A 60 -9.65 -20.27 4.56
N CYS A 61 -8.70 -19.72 3.81
CA CYS A 61 -8.67 -19.83 2.35
C CYS A 61 -7.24 -19.83 1.80
N LYS A 62 -7.09 -20.32 0.57
CA LYS A 62 -5.80 -20.42 -0.13
C LYS A 62 -5.33 -19.11 -0.76
N CYS A 63 -5.79 -17.96 -0.27
CA CYS A 63 -5.33 -16.67 -0.73
C CYS A 63 -3.89 -16.42 -0.28
N LYS A 64 -3.06 -15.86 -1.16
CA LYS A 64 -1.73 -15.36 -0.82
C LYS A 64 -1.86 -13.91 -0.36
N LEU A 65 -1.47 -13.64 0.87
CA LEU A 65 -1.58 -12.33 1.51
C LEU A 65 -0.20 -11.72 1.74
N LYS A 66 -0.16 -10.39 1.90
CA LYS A 66 1.00 -9.65 2.36
C LYS A 66 0.58 -8.54 3.30
N ASP A 67 1.27 -8.42 4.44
CA ASP A 67 0.97 -7.38 5.42
C ASP A 67 1.31 -5.99 4.89
N VAL A 68 0.55 -5.02 5.38
CA VAL A 68 0.70 -3.60 5.07
C VAL A 68 0.89 -2.85 6.38
N ALA A 69 1.96 -2.06 6.46
CA ALA A 69 2.28 -1.25 7.62
C ALA A 69 2.20 0.24 7.32
N CYS A 70 1.90 1.03 8.35
CA CYS A 70 2.02 2.49 8.24
C CYS A 70 3.49 2.90 8.23
N LEU A 71 3.91 3.65 7.21
CA LEU A 71 5.29 4.12 7.09
C LEU A 71 5.68 5.17 8.15
N LYS A 72 4.71 5.72 8.89
CA LYS A 72 4.96 6.69 9.95
C LYS A 72 5.19 6.06 11.32
N CYS A 73 4.34 5.11 11.72
CA CYS A 73 4.40 4.49 13.05
C CYS A 73 4.90 3.05 13.05
N GLY A 74 5.06 2.41 11.89
CA GLY A 74 5.58 1.05 11.75
C GLY A 74 4.57 -0.07 12.07
N ASN A 75 3.38 0.26 12.59
CA ASN A 75 2.38 -0.74 12.92
C ASN A 75 1.75 -1.36 11.67
N ILE A 76 1.45 -2.66 11.75
CA ILE A 76 0.61 -3.35 10.77
C ILE A 76 -0.79 -2.75 10.85
N VAL A 77 -1.27 -2.25 9.73
CA VAL A 77 -2.59 -1.63 9.60
C VAL A 77 -3.58 -2.51 8.85
N GLY A 78 -3.09 -3.56 8.19
CA GLY A 78 -3.91 -4.45 7.38
C GLY A 78 -3.07 -5.39 6.53
N TYR A 79 -3.72 -5.96 5.52
CA TYR A 79 -3.10 -6.83 4.53
C TYR A 79 -3.69 -6.61 3.15
N HIS A 80 -2.97 -7.03 2.12
CA HIS A 80 -3.43 -7.09 0.75
C HIS A 80 -3.50 -8.53 0.27
N VAL A 81 -4.56 -8.89 -0.43
CA VAL A 81 -4.70 -10.16 -1.13
C VAL A 81 -3.91 -10.08 -2.43
N ILE A 82 -2.69 -10.60 -2.42
CA ILE A 82 -1.79 -10.61 -3.59
C ILE A 82 -2.30 -11.58 -4.65
N VAL A 83 -2.74 -12.77 -4.22
CA VAL A 83 -3.33 -13.78 -5.13
C VAL A 83 -4.62 -14.29 -4.51
N PRO A 84 -5.79 -13.93 -5.05
CA PRO A 84 -7.06 -14.50 -4.58
C PRO A 84 -7.20 -15.94 -5.05
N CYS A 85 -7.68 -16.83 -4.18
CA CYS A 85 -8.10 -18.16 -4.62
C CYS A 85 -9.45 -18.10 -5.35
N LYS A 86 -9.73 -19.08 -6.22
CA LYS A 86 -10.95 -19.12 -7.05
C LYS A 86 -12.25 -18.87 -6.25
N PRO A 87 -12.48 -19.51 -5.09
CA PRO A 87 -13.70 -19.26 -4.31
C PRO A 87 -13.83 -17.81 -3.84
N CYS A 88 -12.73 -17.18 -3.39
CA CYS A 88 -12.74 -15.79 -2.94
C CYS A 88 -12.93 -14.81 -4.10
N LEU A 89 -12.36 -15.12 -5.27
CA LEU A 89 -12.51 -14.31 -6.48
C LEU A 89 -13.95 -14.31 -6.99
N LEU A 90 -14.62 -15.47 -6.94
CA LEU A 90 -16.01 -15.64 -7.36
C LEU A 90 -17.04 -15.21 -6.29
N SER A 91 -16.58 -14.99 -5.06
CA SER A 91 -17.44 -14.45 -4.01
C SER A 91 -17.79 -12.99 -4.29
N CYS A 92 -18.80 -12.46 -3.59
CA CYS A 92 -19.17 -11.05 -3.65
C CYS A 92 -18.11 -10.17 -2.96
N ASN A 93 -16.98 -9.96 -3.62
CA ASN A 93 -16.00 -8.95 -3.27
C ASN A 93 -16.24 -7.71 -4.16
N ASN A 94 -16.12 -6.51 -3.61
CA ASN A 94 -16.27 -5.27 -4.38
C ASN A 94 -14.98 -4.92 -5.16
N GLY A 95 -14.20 -5.93 -5.59
CA GLY A 95 -12.85 -5.74 -6.13
C GLY A 95 -11.84 -5.18 -5.13
N HIS A 96 -12.15 -5.18 -3.83
CA HIS A 96 -11.33 -4.58 -2.79
C HIS A 96 -10.43 -5.63 -2.12
N PHE A 97 -9.21 -5.75 -2.63
CA PHE A 97 -8.21 -6.70 -2.10
C PHE A 97 -7.38 -6.14 -0.95
N TRP A 98 -7.58 -4.87 -0.60
CA TRP A 98 -6.96 -4.22 0.55
C TRP A 98 -7.88 -4.32 1.75
N MET A 99 -7.41 -4.90 2.84
CA MET A 99 -8.20 -5.07 4.06
C MET A 99 -7.47 -4.42 5.21
N PHE A 100 -8.08 -3.41 5.83
CA PHE A 100 -7.53 -2.76 7.01
C PHE A 100 -8.14 -3.32 8.29
N HIS A 101 -7.32 -3.49 9.32
CA HIS A 101 -7.79 -3.87 10.64
C HIS A 101 -8.53 -2.69 11.27
N SER A 102 -9.79 -2.90 11.64
CA SER A 102 -10.66 -1.85 12.22
C SER A 102 -10.12 -1.25 13.51
N GLN A 103 -9.24 -1.95 14.22
CA GLN A 103 -8.60 -1.48 15.45
C GLN A 103 -7.34 -0.64 15.17
N ALA A 104 -6.72 -0.78 13.99
CA ALA A 104 -5.47 -0.11 13.64
C ALA A 104 -5.69 1.21 12.90
N VAL A 105 -6.86 1.36 12.27
CA VAL A 105 -7.18 2.52 11.44
C VAL A 105 -8.58 3.05 11.68
N PHE A 106 -8.76 4.32 11.34
CA PHE A 106 -10.08 4.95 11.25
C PHE A 106 -10.23 5.67 9.90
N GLY A 107 -11.46 5.66 9.39
CA GLY A 107 -11.81 6.37 8.17
C GLY A 107 -12.25 7.79 8.47
N ILE A 108 -11.77 8.75 7.68
CA ILE A 108 -12.26 10.14 7.70
C ILE A 108 -12.74 10.48 6.29
N ASN A 109 -13.93 11.06 6.16
CA ASN A 109 -14.41 11.51 4.85
C ASN A 109 -13.48 12.57 4.26
N ARG A 110 -13.19 12.44 2.96
CA ARG A 110 -12.44 13.45 2.21
C ARG A 110 -13.35 14.64 1.96
N LEU A 111 -12.79 15.83 2.11
CA LEU A 111 -13.44 17.07 1.69
C LEU A 111 -13.02 17.39 0.27
N ASP A 112 -13.87 18.10 -0.45
CA ASP A 112 -13.56 18.63 -1.78
C ASP A 112 -12.50 19.75 -1.71
N SER A 113 -12.17 20.35 -2.85
CA SER A 113 -11.20 21.45 -2.94
C SER A 113 -11.63 22.70 -2.16
N THR A 114 -12.92 22.86 -1.85
CA THR A 114 -13.43 23.95 -1.02
C THR A 114 -13.15 23.72 0.46
N GLY A 115 -12.91 22.46 0.87
CA GLY A 115 -12.73 22.08 2.26
C GLY A 115 -14.00 22.17 3.10
N VAL A 116 -15.17 22.34 2.48
CA VAL A 116 -16.46 22.49 3.16
C VAL A 116 -17.34 21.26 2.93
N ASN A 117 -17.43 20.79 1.68
CA ASN A 117 -18.30 19.67 1.34
C ASN A 117 -17.53 18.36 1.29
N LEU A 118 -18.26 17.24 1.39
CA LEU A 118 -17.70 15.92 1.18
C LEU A 118 -17.35 15.74 -0.30
N LEU A 119 -16.17 15.17 -0.56
CA LEU A 119 -15.77 14.77 -1.90
C LEU A 119 -16.54 13.51 -2.32
N LEU A 120 -17.49 13.68 -3.23
CA LEU A 120 -18.31 12.60 -3.77
C LEU A 120 -17.80 12.14 -5.14
N TRP A 121 -17.95 10.85 -5.46
CA TRP A 121 -17.54 10.28 -6.74
C TRP A 121 -18.19 10.95 -7.95
N GLY A 122 -19.48 11.31 -7.86
CA GLY A 122 -20.19 11.99 -8.95
C GLY A 122 -19.75 13.43 -9.23
N ASN A 123 -18.88 13.99 -8.36
CA ASN A 123 -18.36 15.34 -8.47
C ASN A 123 -16.85 15.36 -8.75
N LEU A 124 -16.26 14.20 -9.09
CA LEU A 124 -14.85 14.15 -9.46
C LEU A 124 -14.65 14.82 -10.82
N PRO A 125 -13.57 15.61 -10.99
CA PRO A 125 -13.22 16.13 -12.30
C PRO A 125 -12.96 14.98 -13.27
N GLU A 126 -13.32 15.20 -14.53
CA GLU A 126 -12.98 14.27 -15.62
C GLU A 126 -11.46 14.17 -15.72
N ALA A 127 -10.94 12.96 -15.94
CA ALA A 127 -9.52 12.78 -16.12
C ALA A 127 -9.11 13.53 -17.39
N GLU A 128 -8.17 14.46 -17.27
CA GLU A 128 -7.55 15.11 -18.41
C GLU A 128 -6.81 14.04 -19.23
N GLU A 129 -7.26 13.81 -20.48
CA GLU A 129 -6.57 12.95 -21.43
C GLU A 129 -5.21 13.58 -21.76
N GLY A 130 -4.16 13.11 -21.09
CA GLY A 130 -2.80 13.48 -21.43
C GLY A 130 -2.51 13.02 -22.85
N THR A 131 -2.22 13.97 -23.75
CA THR A 131 -1.64 13.68 -25.06
C THR A 131 -0.18 13.28 -24.88
N ASP A 132 0.06 12.11 -24.28
CA ASP A 132 1.37 11.51 -24.17
C ASP A 132 1.46 10.37 -25.19
N GLU A 133 1.71 10.76 -26.45
CA GLU A 133 2.21 9.88 -27.50
C GLU A 133 3.66 9.45 -27.16
N ASP A 134 3.83 8.70 -26.07
CA ASP A 134 5.09 8.02 -25.77
C ASP A 134 4.86 6.51 -25.85
N SER A 135 5.38 5.96 -26.96
CA SER A 135 5.47 4.55 -27.32
C SER A 135 6.13 3.72 -26.21
N PHE A 136 5.33 3.18 -25.30
CA PHE A 136 5.74 2.06 -24.46
C PHE A 136 5.34 0.76 -25.14
N ASN A 137 6.32 0.16 -25.83
CA ASN A 137 6.27 -1.22 -26.31
C ASN A 137 6.22 -2.14 -25.08
N ILE A 138 5.02 -2.43 -24.58
CA ILE A 138 4.80 -3.58 -23.69
C ILE A 138 4.87 -4.80 -24.59
N SER A 139 6.03 -5.47 -24.59
CA SER A 139 6.12 -6.84 -25.13
C SER A 139 5.10 -7.70 -24.38
N GLU A 140 4.16 -8.26 -25.11
CA GLU A 140 3.02 -9.06 -24.63
C GLU A 140 3.40 -10.47 -24.14
N GLU A 141 4.55 -10.64 -23.49
CA GLU A 141 4.97 -11.92 -22.93
C GLU A 141 5.53 -11.76 -21.52
N GLU A 142 4.64 -11.88 -20.52
CA GLU A 142 4.78 -12.84 -19.40
C GLU A 142 3.75 -12.52 -18.29
N CYS A 143 2.48 -12.88 -18.54
CA CYS A 143 1.43 -12.91 -17.52
C CYS A 143 0.67 -14.25 -17.56
N ILE A 144 1.42 -15.35 -17.38
CA ILE A 144 0.87 -16.60 -16.82
C ILE A 144 1.98 -17.24 -15.98
N ARG A 145 1.87 -17.17 -14.65
CA ARG A 145 2.38 -18.19 -13.71
C ARG A 145 1.84 -17.97 -12.30
#